data_AF-A0A916R3W2-F1
#
_entry.id   AF-A0A916R3W2-F1
#
_cell.length_a   1.000
_cell.length_b   1.000
_cell.length_c   1.000
_cell.angle_alpha   90.00
_cell.angle_beta   90.00
_cell.angle_gamma   90.00
#
_symmetry.space_group_name_H-M   'P 1'
#
loop_
_entity.id
_entity.type
_entity.pdbx_description
1 polymer ?
#
loop_
_entity_poly.entity_id
_entity_poly.type
_entity_poly.pdbx_seq_one_letter_code
_entity_poly.pdbx_strand_id
1 'polypeptide(L)'
;MSFYVETSDFFVNICRRPNGQLIYIRGQKNRPENAIKIPVITEEGTGYVAEDGNTTYLVTGATLSIAENGRTINEEQVTYMCSEFSEKVC
;
A
#
# COMPACT_ATOMS: atom_id res chain seq x y z
N MET A 1 10.75 8.88 3.92
CA MET A 1 10.34 7.49 4.18
C MET A 1 9.56 7.02 2.97
N SER A 2 10.12 6.06 2.24
CA SER A 2 9.43 5.40 1.13
C SER A 2 9.36 3.91 1.45
N PHE A 3 8.14 3.37 1.45
CA PHE A 3 7.89 1.95 1.69
C PHE A 3 7.35 1.33 0.41
N TYR A 4 8.05 0.34 -0.11
CA TYR A 4 7.68 -0.36 -1.32
C TYR A 4 7.62 -1.86 -1.05
N VAL A 5 6.54 -2.50 -1.47
CA VAL A 5 6.42 -3.96 -1.44
C VAL A 5 5.87 -4.50 -2.74
N GLU A 6 6.20 -5.75 -3.00
CA GLU A 6 5.60 -6.53 -4.06
C GLU A 6 5.05 -7.84 -3.52
N THR A 7 3.98 -8.31 -4.15
CA THR A 7 3.45 -9.66 -3.99
C THR A 7 3.57 -10.42 -5.30
N SER A 8 2.85 -11.53 -5.45
CA SER A 8 2.75 -12.24 -6.73
C SER A 8 2.08 -11.37 -7.78
N ASP A 9 0.95 -10.74 -7.45
CA ASP A 9 0.10 -10.04 -8.43
C ASP A 9 0.13 -8.52 -8.31
N PHE A 10 0.60 -7.98 -7.19
CA PHE A 10 0.51 -6.55 -6.88
C PHE A 10 1.87 -5.93 -6.53
N PHE A 11 1.93 -4.61 -6.66
CA PHE A 11 2.93 -3.77 -6.01
C PHE A 11 2.22 -2.70 -5.20
N VAL A 12 2.86 -2.27 -4.10
CA VAL A 12 2.41 -1.15 -3.28
C VAL A 12 3.58 -0.22 -3.03
N ASN A 13 3.35 1.08 -3.20
CA ASN A 13 4.28 2.13 -2.87
C ASN A 13 3.60 3.14 -1.95
N ILE A 14 4.20 3.39 -0.80
CA ILE A 14 3.83 4.45 0.12
C ILE A 14 4.85 5.57 -0.02
N CYS A 15 4.36 6.74 -0.43
CA CYS A 15 5.17 7.94 -0.54
C CYS A 15 4.60 9.07 0.31
N ARG A 16 5.47 10.01 0.71
CA ARG A 16 5.07 11.21 1.42
C ARG A 16 5.03 12.39 0.44
N ARG A 17 3.93 13.13 0.40
CA ARG A 17 3.82 14.40 -0.34
C ARG A 17 4.57 15.53 0.40
N PRO A 18 4.87 16.67 -0.26
CA PRO A 18 5.56 17.80 0.39
C PRO A 18 4.82 18.35 1.61
N ASN A 19 3.49 18.22 1.65
CA ASN A 19 2.64 18.61 2.78
C ASN A 19 2.64 17.61 3.95
N GLY A 20 3.44 16.55 3.88
CA GLY A 20 3.52 15.50 4.90
C GLY A 20 2.51 14.36 4.76
N GLN A 21 1.52 14.48 3.85
CA GLN A 21 0.50 13.45 3.65
C GLN A 21 1.11 12.18 3.04
N LEU A 22 0.84 11.02 3.63
CA LEU A 22 1.19 9.73 3.06
C LEU A 22 0.14 9.30 2.02
N ILE A 23 0.62 8.82 0.88
CA ILE A 23 -0.20 8.33 -0.24
C ILE A 23 0.13 6.86 -0.45
N TYR A 24 -0.92 6.05 -0.47
CA TYR A 24 -0.92 4.65 -0.81
C TYR A 24 -1.15 4.50 -2.32
N ILE A 25 -0.18 3.91 -3.01
CA ILE A 25 -0.25 3.62 -4.45
C ILE A 25 -0.20 2.11 -4.62
N ARG A 26 -1.26 1.50 -5.15
CA ARG A 26 -1.29 0.05 -5.46
C ARG A 26 -1.62 -0.16 -6.92
N GLY A 27 -0.84 -0.98 -7.61
CA GLY A 27 -1.15 -1.46 -8.95
C GLY A 27 -1.08 -2.98 -9.04
N GLN A 28 -1.79 -3.54 -10.02
CA GLN A 28 -1.56 -4.92 -10.45
C GLN A 28 -0.33 -4.93 -11.36
N LYS A 29 0.57 -5.91 -11.20
CA LYS A 29 1.80 -6.00 -12.01
C LYS A 29 1.51 -6.15 -13.50
N ASN A 30 0.42 -6.82 -13.85
CA ASN A 30 -0.01 -7.00 -15.24
C ASN A 30 -0.76 -5.79 -15.84
N ARG A 31 -1.16 -4.81 -15.02
CA ARG A 31 -1.93 -3.61 -15.40
C ARG A 31 -1.56 -2.40 -14.53
N PRO A 32 -0.28 -1.98 -14.54
CA PRO A 32 0.22 -0.92 -13.65
C PRO A 32 -0.43 0.45 -13.90
N GLU A 33 -0.97 0.68 -15.11
CA GLU A 33 -1.70 1.90 -15.48
C GLU A 33 -3.00 2.11 -14.70
N ASN A 34 -3.59 1.03 -14.14
CA ASN A 34 -4.80 1.08 -13.32
C ASN A 34 -4.48 1.20 -11.82
N ALA A 35 -3.28 1.68 -11.48
CA ALA A 35 -2.89 1.85 -10.09
C ALA A 35 -3.79 2.88 -9.38
N ILE A 36 -4.30 2.48 -8.22
CA ILE A 36 -5.06 3.37 -7.34
C ILE A 36 -4.09 4.24 -6.55
N LYS A 37 -4.51 5.47 -6.24
CA LYS A 37 -3.75 6.43 -5.42
C LYS A 37 -4.70 7.04 -4.39
N ILE A 38 -4.56 6.63 -3.14
CA ILE A 38 -5.45 7.03 -2.06
C ILE A 38 -4.66 7.46 -0.82
N PRO A 39 -5.19 8.35 0.03
CA PRO A 39 -4.52 8.73 1.26
C PRO A 39 -4.38 7.53 2.21
N VAL A 40 -3.23 7.44 2.88
CA VAL A 40 -3.09 6.55 4.04
C VAL A 40 -3.86 7.19 5.20
N ILE A 41 -4.69 6.41 5.87
CA ILE A 41 -5.46 6.84 7.05
C ILE A 41 -4.73 6.51 8.35
N THR A 42 -4.00 5.39 8.40
CA THR A 42 -3.32 4.95 9.62
C THR A 42 -1.97 4.30 9.28
N GLU A 43 -0.95 4.64 10.06
CA GLU A 43 0.30 3.89 10.14
C GLU A 43 0.18 2.96 11.36
N GLU A 44 -0.17 1.70 11.14
CA GLU A 44 -0.31 0.70 12.20
C GLU A 44 1.04 0.02 12.42
N GLY A 45 1.90 0.59 13.27
CA GLY A 45 3.12 -0.01 13.84
C GLY A 45 4.16 -0.57 12.85
N THR A 46 3.77 -1.57 12.06
CA THR A 46 4.53 -2.28 11.03
C THR A 46 3.89 -2.20 9.63
N GLY A 47 2.84 -1.40 9.44
CA GLY A 47 2.10 -1.33 8.18
C GLY A 47 1.32 -0.03 7.96
N TYR A 48 0.65 0.04 6.81
CA TYR A 48 -0.13 1.18 6.37
C TYR A 48 -1.54 0.74 5.97
N VAL A 49 -2.54 1.53 6.38
CA VAL A 49 -3.94 1.33 6.04
C VAL A 49 -4.42 2.45 5.14
N ALA A 50 -5.13 2.09 4.07
CA ALA A 50 -5.82 3.02 3.19
C ALA A 50 -7.24 2.53 2.89
N GLU A 51 -8.17 3.45 2.70
CA GLU A 51 -9.58 3.15 2.44
C GLU A 51 -10.07 3.81 1.16
N ASP A 52 -10.87 3.08 0.40
CA ASP A 52 -11.59 3.55 -0.77
C ASP A 52 -13.04 3.02 -0.74
N GLY A 53 -13.96 3.88 -0.29
CA GLY A 53 -15.36 3.51 -0.06
C GLY A 53 -15.48 2.40 0.99
N ASN A 54 -15.98 1.24 0.56
CA ASN A 54 -16.15 0.07 1.43
C ASN A 54 -14.95 -0.91 1.39
N THR A 55 -13.88 -0.55 0.67
CA THR A 55 -12.68 -1.38 0.53
C THR A 55 -11.56 -0.83 1.41
N THR A 56 -11.01 -1.68 2.25
CA THR A 56 -9.86 -1.39 3.10
C THR A 56 -8.64 -2.14 2.58
N TYR A 57 -7.52 -1.44 2.47
CA TYR A 57 -6.23 -1.98 2.06
C TYR A 57 -5.27 -1.89 3.24
N LEU A 58 -4.78 -3.03 3.70
CA LEU A 58 -3.74 -3.13 4.71
C LEU A 58 -2.48 -3.69 4.06
N VAL A 59 -1.38 -2.95 4.16
CA VAL A 59 -0.08 -3.43 3.71
C VAL A 59 0.88 -3.45 4.90
N THR A 60 1.56 -4.57 5.10
CA THR A 60 2.63 -4.74 6.08
C THR A 60 3.90 -5.19 5.38
N GLY A 61 5.00 -5.34 6.13
CA GLY A 61 6.21 -5.95 5.59
C GLY A 61 6.11 -7.44 5.26
N ALA A 62 4.99 -8.09 5.60
CA ALA A 62 4.77 -9.52 5.39
C ALA A 62 3.60 -9.82 4.45
N THR A 63 2.53 -9.02 4.51
CA THR A 63 1.28 -9.28 3.78
C THR A 63 0.67 -8.03 3.17
N LEU A 64 -0.05 -8.23 2.08
CA LEU A 64 -1.03 -7.30 1.53
C LEU A 64 -2.41 -7.91 1.69
N SER A 65 -3.28 -7.29 2.47
CA SER A 65 -4.65 -7.74 2.72
C SER A 65 -5.64 -6.71 2.18
N ILE A 66 -6.64 -7.20 1.46
CA ILE A 66 -7.74 -6.41 0.90
C ILE A 66 -9.02 -6.90 1.54
N ALA A 67 -9.73 -6.01 2.23
CA ALA A 67 -11.03 -6.29 2.84
C ALA A 67 -12.12 -5.45 2.17
N GLU A 68 -13.30 -6.03 2.00
CA GLU A 68 -14.49 -5.35 1.51
C GLU A 68 -15.61 -5.53 2.53
N ASN A 69 -16.25 -4.43 2.95
CA ASN A 69 -17.24 -4.42 4.03
C ASN A 69 -16.73 -5.10 5.33
N GLY A 70 -15.44 -4.93 5.65
CA GLY A 70 -14.79 -5.51 6.82
C GLY A 70 -14.44 -7.00 6.71
N ARG A 71 -14.65 -7.64 5.55
CA ARG A 71 -14.27 -9.04 5.31
C ARG A 71 -13.09 -9.11 4.34
N THR A 72 -12.01 -9.80 4.72
CA THR A 72 -10.88 -10.05 3.82
C THR A 72 -11.32 -10.85 2.60
N ILE A 73 -11.15 -10.26 1.42
CA ILE A 73 -11.47 -10.87 0.12
C ILE A 73 -10.22 -11.33 -0.64
N ASN A 74 -9.06 -10.74 -0.35
CA ASN A 74 -7.78 -11.16 -0.88
C ASN A 74 -6.68 -10.94 0.16
N GLU A 75 -5.73 -11.86 0.22
CA GLU A 75 -4.53 -11.73 1.03
C GLU A 75 -3.36 -12.38 0.31
N GLU A 76 -2.28 -11.62 0.13
CA GLU A 76 -1.07 -12.08 -0.52
C GLU A 76 0.16 -11.86 0.34
N GLN A 77 1.10 -12.80 0.25
CA GLN A 77 2.39 -12.69 0.90
C GLN A 77 3.29 -11.74 0.13
N VAL A 78 4.01 -10.90 0.86
CA VAL A 78 5.03 -10.02 0.31
C VAL A 78 6.22 -10.87 -0.14
N THR A 79 6.58 -10.78 -1.41
CA THR A 79 7.72 -11.46 -2.02
C THR A 79 8.96 -10.59 -2.05
N TYR A 80 8.79 -9.27 -2.01
CA TYR A 80 9.88 -8.29 -1.95
C TYR A 80 9.44 -7.06 -1.15
N MET A 81 10.34 -6.56 -0.30
CA MET A 81 10.14 -5.33 0.46
C MET A 81 11.38 -4.46 0.37
N CYS A 82 11.17 -3.18 0.10
CA CYS A 82 12.19 -2.14 0.18
C CYS A 82 11.65 -0.98 1.02
N SER A 83 12.19 -0.83 2.23
CA SER A 83 11.89 0.28 3.13
C SER A 83 13.13 1.16 3.25
N GLU A 84 13.23 2.20 2.41
CA GLU A 84 14.30 3.19 2.49
C GLU A 84 13.85 4.40 3.33
N PHE A 85 14.73 4.87 4.22
CA PHE A 85 14.65 6.20 4.83
C PHE A 85 14.96 7.33 3.81
N SER A 86 14.66 7.12 2.52
CA SER A 86 14.82 8.14 1.52
C SER A 86 13.62 9.10 1.59
N GLU A 87 13.87 10.41 1.62
CA GLU A 87 12.88 11.46 1.40
C GLU A 87 12.44 11.48 -0.07
N LYS A 88 12.02 10.33 -0.62
CA LYS A 88 11.36 10.28 -1.92
C LYS A 88 9.97 10.87 -1.76
N VAL A 89 9.92 12.16 -2.04
CA VAL A 89 8.69 12.93 -2.15
C VAL A 89 7.97 12.47 -3.42
N CYS A 90 6.69 12.13 -3.29
CA CYS A 90 5.75 12.19 -4.41
C CYS A 90 5.55 13.67 -4.76
#